data_AF-A0A7Z9N0H6-F1
#
_entry.id   AF-A0A7Z9N0H6-F1
#
_cell.length_a   1.000
_cell.length_b   1.000
_cell.length_c   1.000
_cell.angle_alpha   90.00
_cell.angle_beta   90.00
_cell.angle_gamma   90.00
#
_symmetry.space_group_name_H-M   'P 1'
#
loop_
_entity.id
_entity.type
_entity.pdbx_description
1 polymer ?
#
loop_
_entity_poly.entity_id
_entity_poly.type
_entity_poly.pdbx_seq_one_letter_code
_entity_poly.pdbx_strand_id
1 'polypeptide(L)'
;WEELWSDYYLEDRLFVQALIQMAVSFVHLENGNLKGAQSLMDKSLKKLKEYGGIQRGIRTDILVKKLEAIREHYNLIDNSGKFNWDMIPALI
;
A
#
# COMPACT_ATOMS: atom_id res chain seq x y z
N TRP A 1 13.76 8.72 7.31
CA TRP A 1 13.36 7.44 6.67
C TRP A 1 13.72 7.40 5.20
N GLU A 2 13.36 8.38 4.37
CA GLU A 2 13.67 8.37 2.92
C GLU A 2 15.16 8.63 2.60
N GLU A 3 15.84 9.45 3.41
CA GLU A 3 17.29 9.74 3.31
C GLU A 3 18.19 8.55 3.68
N LEU A 4 17.67 7.57 4.43
CA LEU A 4 18.47 6.42 4.91
C LEU A 4 18.83 5.42 3.81
N TRP A 5 18.12 5.48 2.68
CA TRP A 5 18.29 4.55 1.57
C TRP A 5 18.29 5.24 0.21
N SER A 6 18.13 6.57 0.15
CA SER A 6 18.20 7.35 -1.09
C SER A 6 19.53 7.18 -1.83
N ASP A 7 20.59 6.85 -1.08
CA ASP A 7 21.96 6.77 -1.55
C ASP A 7 22.30 5.37 -2.11
N TYR A 8 21.42 4.38 -1.90
CA TYR A 8 21.54 3.07 -2.54
C TYR A 8 20.81 3.06 -3.88
N TYR A 9 21.51 2.68 -4.95
CA TYR A 9 20.89 2.46 -6.25
C TYR A 9 20.04 1.19 -6.19
N LEU A 10 18.73 1.36 -6.03
CA LEU A 10 17.74 0.30 -6.16
C LEU A 10 17.06 0.45 -7.52
N GLU A 11 17.29 -0.52 -8.41
CA GLU A 11 16.67 -0.58 -9.75
C GLU A 11 15.13 -0.53 -9.64
N ASP A 12 14.58 -1.07 -8.56
CA ASP A 12 13.14 -1.10 -8.25
C ASP A 12 12.75 -0.17 -7.10
N ARG A 13 13.44 0.98 -6.96
CA ARG A 13 13.15 2.00 -5.93
C ARG A 13 11.67 2.38 -5.86
N LEU A 14 10.98 2.49 -7.00
CA LEU A 14 9.55 2.82 -7.03
C LEU A 14 8.69 1.68 -6.45
N PHE A 15 9.06 0.42 -6.65
CA PHE A 15 8.39 -0.74 -6.04
C PHE A 15 8.53 -0.69 -4.51
N VAL A 16 9.76 -0.49 -4.01
CA VAL A 16 10.03 -0.36 -2.57
C VAL A 16 9.26 0.82 -1.97
N GLN A 17 9.28 1.97 -2.63
CA GLN A 17 8.52 3.15 -2.18
C GLN A 17 7.02 2.87 -2.14
N ALA A 18 6.50 2.08 -3.07
CA ALA A 18 5.10 1.68 -3.09
C ALA A 18 4.73 0.79 -1.90
N LEU A 19 5.59 -0.17 -1.54
CA LEU A 19 5.41 -1.03 -0.36
C LEU A 19 5.47 -0.22 0.95
N ILE A 20 6.38 0.75 1.04
CA ILE A 20 6.45 1.67 2.19
C ILE A 20 5.15 2.48 2.29
N GLN A 21 4.68 3.05 1.18
CA GLN A 21 3.43 3.82 1.17
C GLN A 21 2.21 2.97 1.52
N MET A 22 2.17 1.72 1.09
CA MET A 22 1.16 0.74 1.51
C MET A 22 1.21 0.53 3.03
N ALA A 23 2.38 0.24 3.59
CA ALA A 23 2.52 0.02 5.03
C ALA A 23 2.10 1.27 5.85
N VAL A 24 2.54 2.45 5.43
CA VAL A 24 2.21 3.71 6.11
C VAL A 24 0.73 4.07 5.95
N SER A 25 0.07 3.67 4.85
CA SER A 25 -1.39 3.80 4.72
C SER A 25 -2.12 3.08 5.87
N PHE A 26 -1.70 1.86 6.23
CA PHE A 26 -2.30 1.12 7.35
C PHE A 26 -1.99 1.76 8.71
N VAL A 27 -0.80 2.32 8.90
CA VAL A 27 -0.47 3.10 10.11
C VAL A 27 -1.35 4.35 10.25
N HIS A 28 -1.64 5.04 9.14
CA HIS A 28 -2.59 6.16 9.17
C HIS A 28 -3.99 5.70 9.54
N LEU A 29 -4.44 4.56 9.01
CA LEU A 29 -5.74 3.99 9.32
C LEU A 29 -5.88 3.65 10.81
N GLU A 30 -4.88 2.96 11.36
CA GLU A 30 -4.79 2.60 12.79
C GLU A 30 -4.85 3.83 13.70
N ASN A 31 -4.20 4.93 13.30
CA ASN A 31 -4.18 6.20 14.04
C ASN A 31 -5.43 7.08 13.82
N GLY A 32 -6.51 6.57 13.22
CA GLY A 32 -7.73 7.37 13.01
C GLY A 32 -7.73 8.26 11.78
N ASN A 33 -6.64 8.28 11.00
CA ASN A 33 -6.45 9.19 9.87
C ASN A 33 -6.82 8.52 8.52
N LEU A 34 -8.12 8.37 8.28
CA LEU A 34 -8.65 7.76 7.06
C LEU A 34 -8.23 8.49 5.77
N LYS A 35 -8.22 9.84 5.78
CA LYS A 35 -7.81 10.63 4.61
C LYS A 35 -6.34 10.39 4.23
N GLY A 36 -5.47 10.31 5.23
CA GLY A 36 -4.07 9.96 5.04
C GLY A 36 -3.89 8.53 4.51
N ALA A 37 -4.66 7.58 5.05
CA ALA A 37 -4.67 6.20 4.59
C ALA A 37 -5.07 6.10 3.11
N GLN A 38 -6.17 6.75 2.70
CA GLN A 38 -6.63 6.82 1.31
C GLN A 38 -5.55 7.39 0.38
N SER A 39 -4.98 8.55 0.72
CA SER A 39 -3.96 9.21 -0.11
C SER A 39 -2.72 8.34 -0.32
N LEU A 40 -2.26 7.64 0.71
CA LEU A 40 -1.10 6.76 0.62
C LEU A 40 -1.40 5.46 -0.12
N MET A 41 -2.61 4.91 0.04
CA MET A 41 -3.07 3.74 -0.70
C MET A 41 -3.10 4.03 -2.20
N ASP A 42 -3.67 5.17 -2.61
CA ASP A 42 -3.69 5.61 -4.01
C ASP A 42 -2.27 5.78 -4.59
N LYS A 43 -1.37 6.40 -3.82
CA LYS A 43 0.03 6.60 -4.23
C LYS A 43 0.79 5.28 -4.36
N SER A 44 0.50 4.32 -3.48
CA SER A 44 1.06 2.97 -3.53
C SER A 44 0.56 2.20 -4.75
N LEU A 45 -0.76 2.12 -4.93
CA LEU A 45 -1.40 1.44 -6.06
C LEU A 45 -0.93 2.00 -7.41
N LYS A 46 -0.81 3.33 -7.53
CA LYS A 46 -0.30 3.96 -8.75
C LYS A 46 1.07 3.40 -9.15
N LYS A 47 1.99 3.23 -8.19
CA LYS A 47 3.35 2.71 -8.43
C LYS A 47 3.34 1.21 -8.65
N LEU A 48 2.62 0.44 -7.83
CA LEU A 48 2.57 -1.03 -7.96
C LEU A 48 2.03 -1.47 -9.33
N LYS A 49 1.10 -0.70 -9.93
CA LYS A 49 0.57 -0.96 -11.27
C LYS A 49 1.61 -0.84 -12.40
N GLU A 50 2.77 -0.21 -12.15
CA GLU A 50 3.88 -0.16 -13.12
C GLU A 50 4.65 -1.49 -13.17
N TYR A 51 4.39 -2.40 -12.22
CA TYR A 51 5.08 -3.67 -12.09
C TYR A 51 4.15 -4.85 -12.38
N GLY A 52 4.63 -5.78 -13.20
CA GLY A 52 3.97 -7.06 -13.48
C GLY A 52 4.73 -8.25 -12.87
N GLY A 53 4.07 -9.40 -12.84
CA GLY A 53 4.69 -10.68 -12.46
C GLY A 53 5.09 -10.78 -10.99
N ILE A 54 6.21 -11.45 -10.74
CA ILE A 54 6.80 -11.62 -9.41
C ILE A 54 7.90 -10.56 -9.23
N GLN A 55 7.77 -9.72 -8.20
CA GLN A 55 8.78 -8.75 -7.80
C GLN A 55 9.21 -9.00 -6.37
N ARG A 56 10.51 -9.24 -6.14
CA ARG A 56 11.04 -9.60 -4.81
C ARG A 56 10.28 -10.75 -4.12
N GLY A 57 9.83 -11.74 -4.88
CA GLY A 57 9.04 -12.88 -4.37
C GLY A 57 7.55 -12.59 -4.19
N ILE A 58 7.09 -11.35 -4.42
CA ILE A 58 5.69 -10.94 -4.29
C ILE A 58 5.02 -11.03 -5.65
N ARG A 59 3.87 -11.72 -5.73
CA ARG A 59 2.96 -11.69 -6.87
C ARG A 59 2.25 -10.34 -6.95
N THR A 60 2.82 -9.40 -7.70
CA THR A 60 2.35 -8.00 -7.75
C THR A 60 0.93 -7.88 -8.29
N ASP A 61 0.57 -8.71 -9.27
CA ASP A 61 -0.78 -8.79 -9.82
C ASP A 61 -1.83 -9.15 -8.77
N ILE A 62 -1.49 -10.07 -7.87
CA ILE A 62 -2.34 -10.49 -6.75
C ILE A 62 -2.40 -9.39 -5.69
N LEU A 63 -1.26 -8.79 -5.35
CA LEU A 63 -1.18 -7.70 -4.38
C LEU A 63 -2.05 -6.51 -4.81
N VAL A 64 -1.91 -6.04 -6.05
CA VAL A 64 -2.69 -4.91 -6.59
C VAL A 64 -4.20 -5.20 -6.50
N LYS A 65 -4.65 -6.41 -6.88
CA LYS A 65 -6.07 -6.77 -6.78
C LYS A 65 -6.59 -6.70 -5.35
N LYS A 66 -5.83 -7.21 -4.37
CA LYS A 66 -6.21 -7.14 -2.95
C LYS A 66 -6.24 -5.70 -2.44
N LEU A 67 -5.27 -4.88 -2.83
CA LEU A 67 -5.18 -3.48 -2.43
C LEU A 67 -6.30 -2.61 -3.05
N GLU A 68 -6.74 -2.89 -4.27
CA GLU A 68 -7.91 -2.22 -4.85
C GLU A 68 -9.18 -2.52 -4.05
N ALA A 69 -9.39 -3.76 -3.60
CA ALA A 69 -10.54 -4.10 -2.75
C ALA A 69 -10.51 -3.33 -1.41
N ILE A 70 -9.32 -3.15 -0.81
CA ILE A 70 -9.14 -2.33 0.39
C ILE A 70 -9.42 -0.86 0.10
N ARG A 71 -8.90 -0.33 -1.02
CA ARG A 71 -9.12 1.05 -1.45
C ARG A 71 -10.60 1.36 -1.63
N GLU A 72 -11.36 0.46 -2.25
CA GLU A 72 -12.80 0.64 -2.39
C GLU A 72 -13.49 0.62 -1.01
N HIS A 73 -13.05 -0.24 -0.08
CA HIS A 73 -13.58 -0.22 1.29
C HIS A 73 -13.26 1.09 2.03
N TYR A 74 -12.04 1.64 1.88
CA TYR A 74 -11.69 2.96 2.41
C TYR A 74 -12.63 4.06 1.91
N ASN A 75 -13.11 3.98 0.67
CA ASN A 75 -14.00 4.98 0.07
C ASN A 75 -15.46 4.84 0.56
N LEU A 76 -15.82 3.68 1.12
CA LEU A 76 -17.17 3.39 1.62
C LEU A 76 -17.34 3.74 3.11
N ILE A 77 -16.25 3.78 3.87
CA ILE A 77 -16.28 4.09 5.30
C ILE A 77 -16.08 5.60 5.54
N ASP A 78 -16.75 6.14 6.56
CA ASP A 78 -16.64 7.56 6.96
C ASP A 78 -15.60 7.79 8.07
N ASN A 79 -15.16 6.72 8.75
CA ASN A 79 -14.14 6.73 9.79
C ASN A 79 -13.40 5.38 9.83
N SER A 80 -12.15 5.39 10.32
CA SER A 80 -11.30 4.19 10.31
C SER A 80 -11.80 3.07 11.24
N GLY A 81 -12.59 3.38 12.27
CA GLY A 81 -13.15 2.38 13.17
C GLY A 81 -14.15 1.43 12.51
N LYS A 82 -14.62 1.75 11.30
CA LYS A 82 -15.50 0.89 10.48
C LYS A 82 -14.75 -0.02 9.52
N PHE A 83 -13.42 0.03 9.49
CA PHE A 83 -12.63 -0.79 8.58
C PHE A 83 -12.67 -2.27 8.99
N ASN A 84 -12.91 -3.15 8.01
CA ASN A 84 -12.80 -4.58 8.19
C ASN A 84 -11.33 -5.06 8.06
N TRP A 85 -10.69 -5.33 9.20
CA TRP A 85 -9.30 -5.78 9.25
C TRP A 85 -9.05 -7.18 8.65
N ASP A 86 -10.09 -8.00 8.48
CA ASP A 86 -9.97 -9.31 7.83
C ASP A 86 -9.65 -9.18 6.32
N MET A 87 -9.77 -7.98 5.76
CA MET A 87 -9.42 -7.68 4.36
C MET A 87 -7.91 -7.57 4.12
N ILE A 88 -7.10 -7.42 5.17
CA ILE A 88 -5.66 -7.20 5.03
C ILE A 88 -5.00 -8.43 4.40
N PRO A 89 -4.25 -8.27 3.29
CA PRO A 89 -3.61 -9.39 2.63
C PRO A 89 -2.52 -9.98 3.53
N ALA A 90 -2.63 -11.28 3.82
CA ALA A 90 -1.48 -12.03 4.26
C ALA A 90 -0.45 -12.05 3.10
N LEU A 91 0.75 -11.55 3.38
CA LEU A 91 1.91 -11.63 2.49
C LEU A 91 2.53 -13.03 2.65
N ILE A 92 1.82 -14.05 2.16
CA ILE A 92 2.30 -15.44 2.06
C ILE A 92 2.54 -15.77 0.59
#